data_AF-A0A937T3R9-F1
#
_entry.id   AF-A0A937T3R9-F1
#
_cell.length_a   1.000
_cell.length_b   1.000
_cell.length_c   1.000
_cell.angle_alpha   90.00
_cell.angle_beta   90.00
_cell.angle_gamma   90.00
#
_symmetry.space_group_name_H-M   'P 1'
#
loop_
_entity.id
_entity.type
_entity.pdbx_description
1 polymer ?
#
loop_
_entity_poly.entity_id
_entity_poly.type
_entity_poly.pdbx_seq_one_letter_code
_entity_poly.pdbx_strand_id
1 'polypeptide(L)'
;MQALINFFVGGSVSTVILAAALWLLSDEGNNPFKEDGNGVTWGKCAALAFGSHLLLIGLIIFGALILGAFGILLGLLLTIVAWFMGIMVLFDRTFLQAILFTIAVWGLSALLGLFMGAF
;
A
#
# COMPACT_ATOMS: atom_id res chain seq x y z
N MET A 1 9.40 17.96 10.45
CA MET A 1 9.70 16.74 11.24
C MET A 1 8.48 15.83 11.37
N GLN A 2 7.31 16.35 11.76
CA GLN A 2 6.09 15.55 11.94
C GLN A 2 5.58 14.85 10.67
N ALA A 3 5.66 15.50 9.50
CA ALA A 3 5.29 14.87 8.23
C ALA A 3 6.18 13.65 7.86
N LEU A 4 7.47 13.71 8.18
CA LEU A 4 8.41 12.60 7.99
C LEU A 4 8.07 11.43 8.92
N ILE A 5 7.74 11.73 10.19
CA ILE A 5 7.31 10.71 11.15
C ILE A 5 6.04 10.02 10.66
N ASN A 6 5.04 10.78 10.21
CA ASN A 6 3.80 10.23 9.68
C ASN A 6 4.03 9.38 8.42
N PHE A 7 4.98 9.77 7.56
CA PHE A 7 5.37 8.98 6.40
C PHE A 7 5.95 7.62 6.81
N PHE A 8 6.91 7.60 7.75
CA PHE A 8 7.52 6.34 8.20
C PHE A 8 6.55 5.46 8.98
N VAL A 9 5.71 6.05 9.82
CA VAL A 9 4.67 5.33 10.56
C VAL A 9 3.63 4.76 9.59
N GLY A 10 3.13 5.56 8.65
CA GLY A 10 2.16 5.12 7.64
C GLY A 10 2.71 4.02 6.73
N GLY A 11 3.96 4.15 6.26
CA GLY A 11 4.62 3.11 5.48
C GLY A 11 4.84 1.82 6.26
N SER A 12 5.26 1.92 7.53
CA SER A 12 5.48 0.74 8.40
C SER A 12 4.17 0.02 8.72
N VAL A 13 3.12 0.77 9.07
CA VAL A 13 1.78 0.22 9.34
C VAL A 13 1.22 -0.43 8.08
N SER A 14 1.30 0.24 6.92
CA SER A 14 0.85 -0.32 5.64
C SER A 14 1.60 -1.60 5.27
N THR A 15 2.91 -1.67 5.55
CA THR A 15 3.73 -2.87 5.34
C THR A 15 3.23 -4.02 6.20
N VAL A 16 3.03 -3.78 7.49
CA VAL A 16 2.58 -4.81 8.44
C VAL A 16 1.17 -5.30 8.11
N ILE A 17 0.26 -4.40 7.77
CA ILE A 17 -1.11 -4.77 7.39
C ILE A 17 -1.12 -5.56 6.09
N LEU A 18 -0.33 -5.16 5.09
CA LEU A 18 -0.21 -5.91 3.84
C LEU A 18 0.38 -7.30 4.06
N ALA A 19 1.43 -7.41 4.88
CA ALA A 19 2.02 -8.69 5.28
C ALA A 19 1.00 -9.57 6.02
N ALA A 20 0.25 -9.01 6.97
CA ALA A 20 -0.77 -9.73 7.72
C ALA A 20 -1.94 -10.16 6.82
N ALA A 21 -2.38 -9.29 5.90
CA ALA A 21 -3.42 -9.62 4.94
C ALA A 21 -2.96 -10.77 4.05
N LEU A 22 -1.74 -10.71 3.48
CA LEU A 22 -1.14 -11.79 2.71
C LEU A 22 -1.04 -13.08 3.53
N TRP A 23 -0.75 -13.00 4.83
CA TRP A 23 -0.68 -14.21 5.65
C TRP A 23 -2.06 -14.82 5.92
N LEU A 24 -3.08 -13.99 6.17
CA LEU A 24 -4.44 -14.43 6.54
C LEU A 24 -5.31 -14.84 5.34
N LEU A 25 -5.14 -14.18 4.20
CA LEU A 25 -6.00 -14.35 3.02
C LEU A 25 -5.36 -15.21 1.92
N SER A 26 -4.12 -15.66 2.10
CA SER A 26 -3.48 -16.57 1.13
C SER A 26 -3.80 -18.02 1.47
N ASP A 27 -4.29 -18.73 0.46
CA ASP A 27 -4.43 -20.19 0.52
C ASP A 27 -3.05 -20.86 0.68
N GLU A 28 -3.03 -22.06 1.29
CA GLU A 28 -1.78 -22.74 1.64
C GLU A 28 -0.84 -22.99 0.46
N GLY A 29 -1.38 -23.15 -0.75
CA GLY A 29 -0.64 -23.43 -1.97
C GLY A 29 -0.19 -22.20 -2.76
N ASN A 30 -0.46 -20.99 -2.28
CA ASN A 30 -0.06 -19.76 -2.97
C ASN A 30 0.41 -18.70 -1.97
N ASN A 31 0.98 -19.11 -0.83
CA ASN A 31 1.38 -18.18 0.23
C ASN A 31 2.81 -17.66 -0.03
N PRO A 32 3.02 -16.35 -0.30
CA PRO A 32 4.33 -15.81 -0.63
C PRO A 32 5.34 -15.94 0.52
N PHE A 33 4.89 -16.09 1.78
CA PHE A 33 5.78 -16.37 2.91
C PHE A 33 6.35 -17.79 2.87
N LYS A 34 5.62 -18.75 2.30
CA LYS A 34 6.08 -20.14 2.12
C LYS A 34 6.92 -20.30 0.85
N GLU A 35 6.61 -19.55 -0.20
CA GLU A 35 7.30 -19.64 -1.51
C GLU A 35 8.61 -18.83 -1.55
N ASP A 36 8.56 -17.54 -1.22
CA ASP A 36 9.73 -16.64 -1.31
C ASP A 36 10.53 -16.56 0.00
N GLY A 37 9.91 -16.99 1.12
CA GLY A 37 10.46 -16.86 2.45
C GLY A 37 10.24 -15.47 3.07
N ASN A 38 10.14 -15.45 4.41
CA ASN A 38 9.73 -14.27 5.16
C ASN A 38 10.48 -12.98 4.78
N GLY A 39 11.81 -13.01 4.70
CA GLY A 39 12.61 -11.81 4.44
C GLY A 39 12.29 -11.15 3.10
N VAL A 40 12.10 -11.95 2.04
CA VAL A 40 11.79 -11.45 0.69
C VAL A 40 10.36 -10.91 0.64
N THR A 41 9.40 -11.61 1.25
CA THR A 41 8.01 -11.16 1.31
C THR A 41 7.88 -9.82 2.05
N TRP A 42 8.56 -9.67 3.19
CA TRP A 42 8.61 -8.40 3.93
C TRP A 42 9.25 -7.28 3.10
N GLY A 43 10.32 -7.59 2.37
CA GLY A 43 10.97 -6.65 1.45
C GLY A 43 10.03 -6.18 0.34
N LYS A 44 9.29 -7.09 -0.30
CA LYS A 44 8.27 -6.78 -1.32
C LYS A 44 7.14 -5.91 -0.73
N CYS A 45 6.67 -6.23 0.47
CA CYS A 45 5.65 -5.44 1.16
C CYS A 45 6.13 -4.02 1.46
N ALA A 46 7.36 -3.89 1.97
CA ALA A 46 7.95 -2.58 2.29
C ALA A 46 8.18 -1.76 1.01
N ALA A 47 8.69 -2.38 -0.05
CA ALA A 47 8.88 -1.73 -1.33
C ALA A 47 7.57 -1.20 -1.89
N LEU A 48 6.49 -1.99 -1.81
CA LEU A 48 5.17 -1.57 -2.26
C LEU A 48 4.60 -0.44 -1.39
N ALA A 49 4.66 -0.58 -0.06
CA ALA A 49 4.16 0.40 0.90
C ALA A 49 4.88 1.75 0.78
N PHE A 50 6.21 1.76 0.88
CA PHE A 50 6.98 2.99 0.78
C PHE A 50 6.97 3.56 -0.64
N GLY A 51 7.04 2.71 -1.66
CA GLY A 51 6.99 3.11 -3.06
C GLY A 51 5.68 3.81 -3.42
N SER A 52 4.54 3.29 -2.97
CA SER A 52 3.24 3.91 -3.23
C SER A 52 3.06 5.23 -2.46
N HIS A 53 3.56 5.32 -1.23
CA HIS A 53 3.53 6.58 -0.46
C HIS A 53 4.42 7.66 -1.10
N LEU A 54 5.61 7.28 -1.58
CA LEU A 54 6.51 8.18 -2.32
C LEU A 54 5.88 8.65 -3.63
N LEU A 55 5.27 7.74 -4.38
CA LEU A 55 4.57 8.05 -5.62
C LEU A 55 3.42 9.03 -5.35
N LEU A 56 2.61 8.78 -4.31
CA LEU A 56 1.50 9.64 -3.93
C LEU A 56 1.98 11.05 -3.58
N ILE A 57 2.99 11.17 -2.73
CA ILE A 57 3.53 12.48 -2.33
C ILE A 57 4.12 13.20 -3.55
N GLY A 58 4.91 12.51 -4.37
CA GLY A 58 5.50 13.09 -5.58
C GLY A 58 4.44 13.59 -6.54
N LEU A 59 3.39 12.79 -6.79
CA LEU A 59 2.29 13.14 -7.69
C LEU A 59 1.37 14.21 -7.12
N ILE A 60 1.13 14.25 -5.81
CA ILE A 60 0.36 15.33 -5.18
C ILE A 60 1.12 16.65 -5.28
N ILE A 61 2.41 16.67 -4.92
CA ILE A 61 3.21 17.91 -4.96
C ILE A 61 3.33 18.41 -6.40
N PHE A 62 3.71 17.53 -7.33
CA PHE A 62 3.91 17.89 -8.74
C PHE A 62 2.58 18.19 -9.44
N GLY A 63 1.56 17.36 -9.21
CA GLY A 63 0.23 17.52 -9.78
C GLY A 63 -0.48 18.78 -9.29
N ALA A 64 -0.40 19.09 -7.98
CA ALA A 64 -0.96 20.33 -7.45
C ALA A 64 -0.26 21.58 -8.01
N LEU A 65 1.06 21.51 -8.21
CA LEU A 65 1.84 22.63 -8.71
C LEU A 65 1.56 22.96 -10.18
N ILE A 66 1.30 21.95 -11.02
CA ILE A 66 1.16 22.12 -12.48
C ILE A 66 -0.29 22.15 -12.94
N LEU A 67 -1.15 21.31 -12.37
CA LEU A 67 -2.52 21.06 -12.82
C LEU A 67 -3.58 21.38 -11.75
N GLY A 68 -3.17 21.90 -10.60
CA GLY A 68 -4.06 22.20 -9.48
C GLY A 68 -4.80 20.96 -8.98
N ALA A 69 -6.10 21.10 -8.69
CA ALA A 69 -6.93 20.02 -8.15
C ALA A 69 -7.03 18.80 -9.11
N PHE A 70 -6.94 19.02 -10.42
CA PHE A 70 -6.99 17.93 -11.39
C PHE A 70 -5.75 17.02 -11.31
N GLY A 71 -4.57 17.60 -11.06
CA GLY A 71 -3.34 16.83 -10.87
C GLY A 71 -3.36 15.96 -9.61
N ILE A 72 -4.04 16.41 -8.55
CA ILE A 72 -4.21 15.63 -7.31
C ILE A 72 -5.07 14.39 -7.58
N LEU A 73 -6.20 14.54 -8.28
CA LEU A 73 -7.09 13.43 -8.62
C LEU A 73 -6.38 12.40 -9.52
N LEU A 74 -5.66 12.87 -10.54
CA LEU A 74 -4.88 12.00 -11.41
C LEU A 74 -3.76 11.27 -10.65
N GLY A 75 -3.07 11.97 -9.74
CA GLY A 75 -2.02 11.40 -8.90
C GLY A 75 -2.52 10.29 -7.98
N LEU A 76 -3.68 10.50 -7.37
CA LEU A 76 -4.37 9.48 -6.58
C LEU A 76 -4.72 8.25 -7.43
N LEU A 77 -5.29 8.46 -8.61
CA LEU A 77 -5.67 7.37 -9.51
C LEU A 77 -4.45 6.53 -9.93
N LEU A 78 -3.36 7.19 -10.31
CA LEU A 78 -2.11 6.52 -10.69
C LEU A 78 -1.48 5.75 -9.52
N THR A 79 -1.57 6.28 -8.31
CA THR A 79 -1.10 5.59 -7.10
C THR A 79 -1.90 4.32 -6.84
N ILE A 80 -3.24 4.39 -6.98
CA ILE A 80 -4.12 3.24 -6.85
C ILE A 80 -3.77 2.17 -7.90
N VAL A 81 -3.59 2.57 -9.16
CA VAL A 81 -3.19 1.65 -10.23
C VAL A 81 -1.83 1.01 -9.95
N ALA A 82 -0.83 1.80 -9.54
CA ALA A 82 0.50 1.30 -9.19
C ALA A 82 0.44 0.32 -8.00
N TRP A 83 -0.42 0.58 -7.02
CA TRP A 83 -0.66 -0.31 -5.89
C TRP A 83 -1.22 -1.66 -6.34
N PHE A 84 -2.27 -1.66 -7.18
CA PHE A 84 -2.86 -2.88 -7.73
C PHE A 84 -1.87 -3.66 -8.57
N MET A 85 -1.18 -2.99 -9.50
CA MET A 85 -0.15 -3.60 -10.33
C MET A 85 0.97 -4.18 -9.48
N GLY A 86 1.38 -3.49 -8.42
CA GLY A 86 2.38 -3.98 -7.50
C GLY A 86 1.93 -5.24 -6.75
N ILE A 87 0.67 -5.32 -6.30
CA ILE A 87 0.15 -6.55 -5.67
C ILE A 87 0.14 -7.71 -6.66
N MET A 88 -0.38 -7.47 -7.87
CA MET A 88 -0.50 -8.50 -8.90
C MET A 88 0.88 -9.02 -9.33
N VAL A 89 1.84 -8.12 -9.57
CA VAL A 89 3.16 -8.49 -10.09
C VAL A 89 4.07 -9.06 -8.99
N LEU A 90 4.06 -8.49 -7.78
CA LEU A 90 4.99 -8.92 -6.72
C LEU A 90 4.55 -10.21 -6.02
N PHE A 91 3.25 -10.48 -5.96
CA PHE A 91 2.67 -11.60 -5.22
C PHE A 91 1.88 -12.58 -6.11
N ASP A 92 2.02 -12.45 -7.43
CA ASP A 92 1.33 -13.27 -8.44
C ASP A 92 -0.17 -13.45 -8.15
N ARG A 93 -0.83 -12.33 -7.87
CA ARG A 93 -2.24 -12.30 -7.47
C ARG A 93 -3.13 -11.93 -8.64
N THR A 94 -4.29 -12.57 -8.70
CA THR A 94 -5.34 -12.17 -9.63
C THR A 94 -5.90 -10.79 -9.25
N PHE A 95 -6.49 -10.09 -10.22
CA PHE A 95 -7.06 -8.76 -10.02
C PHE A 95 -8.12 -8.73 -8.89
N LEU A 96 -8.97 -9.76 -8.81
CA LEU A 96 -9.99 -9.86 -7.77
C LEU A 96 -9.38 -10.02 -6.37
N GLN A 97 -8.34 -10.85 -6.24
CA GLN A 97 -7.59 -10.98 -4.99
C GLN A 97 -6.90 -9.66 -4.63
N ALA A 98 -6.29 -8.96 -5.60
CA ALA A 98 -5.65 -7.67 -5.37
C ALA A 98 -6.65 -6.61 -4.86
N ILE A 99 -7.90 -6.62 -5.33
CA ILE A 99 -9.00 -5.80 -4.78
C ILE A 99 -9.28 -6.16 -3.33
N LEU A 100 -9.45 -7.44 -3.01
CA LEU A 100 -9.70 -7.89 -1.64
C LEU A 100 -8.57 -7.49 -0.69
N PHE A 101 -7.31 -7.67 -1.12
CA PHE A 101 -6.13 -7.23 -0.37
C PHE A 101 -6.13 -5.72 -0.16
N THR A 102 -6.45 -4.95 -1.19
CA THR A 102 -6.47 -3.48 -1.10
C THR A 102 -7.56 -3.01 -0.14
N ILE A 103 -8.76 -3.57 -0.21
CA ILE A 103 -9.85 -3.25 0.71
C ILE A 103 -9.48 -3.65 2.14
N ALA A 104 -8.88 -4.82 2.35
CA ALA A 104 -8.44 -5.24 3.67
C ALA A 104 -7.37 -4.29 4.22
N VAL A 105 -6.36 -3.94 3.42
CA VAL A 105 -5.25 -3.08 3.86
C VAL A 105 -5.72 -1.66 4.14
N TRP A 106 -6.47 -1.07 3.22
CA TRP A 106 -6.91 0.32 3.33
C TRP A 106 -8.06 0.45 4.35
N GLY A 107 -8.95 -0.54 4.42
CA GLY A 107 -10.03 -0.61 5.42
C GLY A 107 -9.49 -0.78 6.84
N LEU A 108 -8.52 -1.67 7.06
CA LEU A 108 -7.85 -1.80 8.36
C LEU A 108 -7.06 -0.54 8.73
N SER A 109 -6.39 0.08 7.76
CA SER A 109 -5.68 1.35 7.98
C SER A 109 -6.64 2.48 8.37
N ALA A 110 -7.81 2.57 7.73
CA ALA A 110 -8.84 3.55 8.07
C ALA A 110 -9.42 3.32 9.47
N LEU A 111 -9.71 2.06 9.84
CA LEU A 111 -10.13 1.69 11.19
C LEU A 111 -9.09 2.07 12.24
N LEU A 112 -7.82 1.76 12.01
CA LEU A 112 -6.72 2.15 12.91
C LEU A 112 -6.60 3.67 13.03
N GLY A 113 -6.77 4.42 11.94
CA GLY A 113 -6.82 5.89 11.96
C GLY A 113 -7.92 6.43 12.86
N LEU A 114 -9.11 5.81 12.85
CA LEU A 114 -10.22 6.16 13.74
C LEU A 114 -9.89 5.90 15.22
N PHE A 115 -9.25 4.79 15.55
CA PHE A 115 -8.85 4.46 16.93
C PHE A 115 -7.69 5.33 17.44
N MET A 116 -6.80 5.75 16.55
CA MET A 116 -5.66 6.59 16.89
C MET A 116 -6.00 8.09 17.00
N GLY A 117 -7.27 8.47 16.79
CA GLY A 117 -7.73 9.85 16.91
C GLY A 117 -7.14 10.79 15.86
N ALA A 118 -6.70 10.26 14.72
CA ALA A 118 -6.06 11.03 13.65
C ALA A 118 -7.10 11.48 12.61
N PHE A 119 -7.93 12.46 13.00
CA PHE A 119 -8.64 13.38 12.10
C PHE A 119 -8.71 14.76 12.76
#